data_AF-I2AEU8-F1
#
_entry.id   AF-I2AEU8-F1
#
_cell.length_a   1.000
_cell.length_b   1.000
_cell.length_c   1.000
_cell.angle_alpha   90.00
_cell.angle_beta   90.00
_cell.angle_gamma   90.00
#
_symmetry.space_group_name_H-M   'P 1'
#
loop_
_entity.id
_entity.type
_entity.pdbx_description
1 polymer ?
#
loop_
_entity_poly.entity_id
_entity_poly.type
_entity_poly.pdbx_seq_one_letter_code
_entity_poly.pdbx_strand_id
1 'polypeptide(L)'
;MDHNGHHGMDHSAMEHGDMDHHNMDHGAMDHSGHHGMDHGGMEMAPAGIALAEGGEDRDGLEMDVLHLRLGPVLPHWPAGLVLRCSLQGDVLAEAEAWIVDNDHESRYKAPPERTELVVAARQCDHVVDLLELSGWPRAAAIARQARDLLLGDSDVDRARELLDGLHKMLGKSRLLRWSLRDLAPLTSESLDRHELPAALAGDTYDRLLTRVGLARTLLREPLNSSLFELDSTKISDVLPALVRGLDMATARLVVASLGIDTARANESIPHG
;
A
#
# COMPACT_ATOMS: atom_id res chain seq x y z
N MET A 1 12.68 -67.65 7.78
CA MET A 1 11.86 -67.45 8.99
C MET A 1 10.55 -66.86 8.50
N ASP A 2 9.53 -67.69 8.55
CA ASP A 2 8.18 -67.52 8.00
C ASP A 2 7.28 -66.58 8.82
N HIS A 3 6.11 -66.29 8.20
CA HIS A 3 4.77 -65.92 8.70
C HIS A 3 4.27 -64.65 7.97
N ASN A 4 3.45 -64.69 6.90
CA ASN A 4 2.09 -65.24 6.72
C ASN A 4 1.11 -64.73 7.80
N GLY A 5 -0.01 -64.04 7.56
CA GLY A 5 -0.75 -63.61 6.38
C GLY A 5 -2.08 -62.95 6.84
N HIS A 6 -2.93 -62.60 5.86
CA HIS A 6 -4.41 -62.62 5.87
C HIS A 6 -5.30 -61.35 6.08
N HIS A 7 -6.09 -61.11 5.00
CA HIS A 7 -7.49 -60.62 4.87
C HIS A 7 -7.79 -59.14 5.17
N GLY A 8 -8.46 -58.33 4.34
CA GLY A 8 -9.29 -58.57 3.15
C GLY A 8 -10.78 -58.60 3.48
N MET A 9 -11.49 -57.46 3.39
CA MET A 9 -12.94 -57.38 3.15
C MET A 9 -13.32 -56.05 2.47
N ASP A 10 -13.99 -56.19 1.34
CA ASP A 10 -14.66 -55.22 0.49
C ASP A 10 -16.16 -55.24 0.85
N HIS A 11 -16.82 -54.09 0.91
CA HIS A 11 -18.26 -54.01 1.14
C HIS A 11 -18.94 -53.16 0.06
N SER A 12 -19.83 -53.85 -0.63
CA SER A 12 -20.49 -53.52 -1.86
C SER A 12 -21.60 -52.48 -1.72
N ALA A 13 -21.83 -51.83 -2.87
CA ALA A 13 -23.04 -51.19 -3.35
C ALA A 13 -24.36 -51.52 -2.61
N MET A 14 -25.10 -50.46 -2.26
CA MET A 14 -26.55 -50.49 -2.06
C MET A 14 -27.18 -49.44 -2.99
N GLU A 15 -27.80 -49.93 -4.06
CA GLU A 15 -28.82 -49.21 -4.83
C GLU A 15 -30.10 -49.11 -4.01
N HIS A 16 -30.71 -47.92 -3.97
CA HIS A 16 -32.08 -47.73 -3.50
C HIS A 16 -32.90 -47.04 -4.60
N GLY A 17 -33.66 -47.87 -5.31
CA GLY A 17 -35.12 -47.78 -5.42
C GLY A 17 -35.74 -46.42 -5.76
N ASP A 18 -36.08 -46.31 -7.04
CA ASP A 18 -37.19 -45.56 -7.62
C ASP A 18 -38.47 -45.55 -6.74
N MET A 19 -39.00 -44.36 -6.46
CA MET A 19 -40.34 -44.17 -5.89
C MET A 19 -41.02 -42.98 -6.57
N ASP A 20 -41.84 -43.30 -7.56
CA ASP A 20 -42.89 -42.45 -8.11
C ASP A 20 -43.89 -42.02 -7.03
N HIS A 21 -44.08 -40.71 -6.85
CA HIS A 21 -45.20 -40.15 -6.11
C HIS A 21 -46.17 -39.45 -7.07
N HIS A 22 -47.21 -40.18 -7.44
CA HIS A 22 -48.41 -39.65 -8.07
C HIS A 22 -49.09 -38.58 -7.20
N ASN A 23 -49.36 -37.45 -7.84
CA ASN A 23 -50.63 -36.72 -7.85
C ASN A 23 -51.45 -36.74 -6.55
N MET A 24 -51.30 -35.69 -5.73
CA MET A 24 -52.36 -35.25 -4.81
C MET A 24 -52.74 -33.80 -5.11
N ASP A 25 -53.87 -33.67 -5.80
CA ASP A 25 -54.67 -32.47 -5.92
C ASP A 25 -55.39 -32.24 -4.57
N HIS A 26 -55.10 -31.11 -3.93
CA HIS A 26 -55.88 -30.59 -2.82
C HIS A 26 -56.04 -29.07 -2.98
N GLY A 27 -57.14 -28.69 -3.61
CA GLY A 27 -58.18 -27.92 -2.93
C GLY A 27 -57.83 -26.47 -2.56
N ALA A 28 -58.43 -25.55 -3.31
CA ALA A 28 -58.55 -24.14 -2.99
C ALA A 28 -58.98 -23.91 -1.52
N MET A 29 -58.19 -23.10 -0.81
CA MET A 29 -58.60 -22.39 0.40
C MET A 29 -58.37 -20.89 0.19
N ASP A 30 -59.48 -20.20 -0.07
CA ASP A 30 -59.64 -18.77 0.06
C ASP A 30 -59.49 -18.38 1.54
N HIS A 31 -58.47 -17.58 1.85
CA HIS A 31 -58.42 -16.79 3.06
C HIS A 31 -58.21 -15.33 2.69
N SER A 32 -59.33 -14.69 2.47
CA SER A 32 -59.53 -13.26 2.43
C SER A 32 -59.20 -12.64 3.80
N GLY A 33 -58.27 -11.69 3.80
CA GLY A 33 -58.28 -10.53 4.70
C GLY A 33 -57.51 -10.64 6.02
N HIS A 34 -56.25 -10.20 6.02
CA HIS A 34 -55.72 -9.41 7.13
C HIS A 34 -54.81 -8.28 6.63
N HIS A 35 -55.36 -7.08 6.79
CA HIS A 35 -54.77 -5.75 6.88
C HIS A 35 -53.25 -5.63 6.92
N GLY A 36 -52.76 -4.71 6.08
CA GLY A 36 -51.39 -4.23 6.09
C GLY A 36 -50.97 -3.67 7.45
N MET A 37 -49.80 -4.12 7.90
CA MET A 37 -48.97 -3.36 8.81
C MET A 37 -47.80 -2.81 8.00
N ASP A 38 -47.95 -1.52 7.70
CA ASP A 38 -46.89 -0.62 7.28
C ASP A 38 -45.88 -0.53 8.45
N HIS A 39 -44.80 -1.30 8.36
CA HIS A 39 -43.66 -1.15 9.26
C HIS A 39 -42.81 0.00 8.74
N GLY A 40 -43.24 1.21 9.08
CA GLY A 40 -42.40 2.40 9.00
C GLY A 40 -41.05 2.14 9.65
N GLY A 41 -39.99 2.59 8.97
CA GLY A 41 -38.60 2.45 9.38
C GLY A 41 -38.41 2.88 10.83
N MET A 42 -38.28 1.90 11.72
CA MET A 42 -37.72 2.12 13.04
C MET A 42 -36.22 2.12 12.87
N GLU A 43 -35.63 3.31 12.88
CA GLU A 43 -34.20 3.53 13.06
C GLU A 43 -33.83 3.02 14.46
N MET A 44 -33.44 1.75 14.53
CA MET A 44 -33.10 1.06 15.77
C MET A 44 -31.69 1.46 16.19
N ALA A 45 -31.49 2.68 16.68
CA ALA A 45 -30.27 3.08 17.38
C ALA A 45 -30.35 2.62 18.85
N PRO A 46 -29.61 1.59 19.29
CA PRO A 46 -29.59 1.20 20.69
C PRO A 46 -29.03 2.37 21.51
N ALA A 47 -29.79 2.83 22.51
CA ALA A 47 -29.42 3.94 23.39
C ALA A 47 -29.29 5.34 22.73
N GLY A 48 -29.82 5.55 21.51
CA GLY A 48 -29.83 6.88 20.88
C GLY A 48 -28.45 7.39 20.45
N ILE A 49 -27.45 6.51 20.40
CA ILE A 49 -26.16 6.76 19.79
C ILE A 49 -26.30 6.35 18.33
N ALA A 50 -26.10 7.30 17.41
CA ALA A 50 -26.10 7.01 15.98
C ALA A 50 -25.08 5.89 15.71
N LEU A 51 -25.57 4.80 15.11
CA LEU A 51 -24.71 3.75 14.59
C LEU A 51 -23.87 4.32 13.45
N ALA A 52 -22.70 3.76 13.20
CA ALA A 52 -21.91 4.15 12.04
C ALA A 52 -22.74 3.93 10.78
N GLU A 53 -22.82 4.94 9.92
CA GLU A 53 -23.55 4.86 8.64
C GLU A 53 -22.78 3.89 7.73
N GLY A 54 -23.43 2.82 7.28
CA GLY A 54 -22.75 1.79 6.52
C GLY A 54 -22.71 2.08 5.01
N GLY A 55 -21.75 1.46 4.34
CA GLY A 55 -21.67 1.45 2.87
C GLY A 55 -22.18 0.12 2.31
N GLU A 56 -22.69 0.13 1.08
CA GLU A 56 -23.06 -1.09 0.36
C GLU A 56 -21.81 -1.98 0.12
N ASP A 57 -21.80 -3.20 0.65
CA ASP A 57 -20.77 -4.21 0.40
C ASP A 57 -21.11 -5.10 -0.82
N ARG A 58 -20.11 -5.84 -1.32
CA ARG A 58 -20.19 -6.72 -2.50
C ARG A 58 -21.21 -7.87 -2.35
N ASP A 59 -21.59 -8.19 -1.13
CA ASP A 59 -22.58 -9.23 -0.79
C ASP A 59 -23.97 -8.66 -0.43
N GLY A 60 -24.13 -7.33 -0.44
CA GLY A 60 -25.38 -6.66 -0.10
C GLY A 60 -25.62 -6.49 1.40
N LEU A 61 -24.63 -6.73 2.26
CA LEU A 61 -24.69 -6.41 3.68
C LEU A 61 -24.11 -5.01 3.96
N GLU A 62 -24.68 -4.32 4.93
CA GLU A 62 -24.22 -3.00 5.38
C GLU A 62 -23.00 -3.20 6.30
N MET A 63 -21.83 -2.68 5.91
CA MET A 63 -20.60 -2.78 6.69
C MET A 63 -20.25 -1.44 7.34
N ASP A 64 -19.81 -1.48 8.61
CA ASP A 64 -19.36 -0.30 9.36
C ASP A 64 -18.28 0.46 8.59
N VAL A 65 -18.52 1.76 8.36
CA VAL A 65 -17.54 2.66 7.74
C VAL A 65 -16.73 3.38 8.81
N LEU A 66 -15.40 3.23 8.74
CA LEU A 66 -14.46 3.95 9.61
C LEU A 66 -13.71 5.02 8.83
N HIS A 67 -13.90 6.29 9.18
CA HIS A 67 -13.12 7.38 8.62
C HIS A 67 -11.81 7.61 9.38
N LEU A 68 -10.69 7.56 8.67
CA LEU A 68 -9.35 7.77 9.23
C LEU A 68 -8.60 8.87 8.49
N ARG A 69 -7.61 9.45 9.17
CA ARG A 69 -6.60 10.34 8.59
C ARG A 69 -5.22 9.83 8.97
N LEU A 70 -4.37 9.58 7.97
CA LEU A 70 -2.97 9.19 8.15
C LEU A 70 -2.06 10.38 7.88
N GLY A 71 -0.98 10.49 8.66
CA GLY A 71 -0.07 11.64 8.58
C GLY A 71 -0.59 12.88 9.30
N PRO A 72 0.11 14.03 9.20
CA PRO A 72 1.36 14.25 8.48
C PRO A 72 2.64 13.86 9.25
N VAL A 73 2.49 13.38 10.49
CA VAL A 73 3.60 13.10 11.43
C VAL A 73 3.69 11.62 11.84
N LEU A 74 3.13 10.73 11.01
CA LEU A 74 3.14 9.30 11.28
C LEU A 74 4.57 8.74 11.12
N PRO A 75 5.03 7.77 11.94
CA PRO A 75 6.34 7.16 11.73
C PRO A 75 6.45 6.49 10.35
N HIS A 76 7.60 6.66 9.70
CA HIS A 76 7.87 6.13 8.35
C HIS A 76 6.84 6.57 7.31
N TRP A 77 6.42 7.83 7.42
CA TRP A 77 5.44 8.46 6.54
C TRP A 77 6.05 9.75 5.97
N PRO A 78 5.79 10.09 4.70
CA PRO A 78 6.24 11.35 4.13
C PRO A 78 5.73 12.53 4.95
N ALA A 79 6.63 13.37 5.46
CA ALA A 79 6.26 14.52 6.28
C ALA A 79 5.23 15.39 5.54
N GLY A 80 4.23 15.96 6.20
CA GLY A 80 3.28 16.84 5.52
C GLY A 80 2.23 16.15 4.62
N LEU A 81 2.44 14.90 4.17
CA LEU A 81 1.43 14.17 3.42
C LEU A 81 0.28 13.76 4.35
N VAL A 82 -0.96 14.01 3.92
CA VAL A 82 -2.16 13.52 4.60
C VAL A 82 -2.93 12.62 3.64
N LEU A 83 -3.32 11.44 4.14
CA LEU A 83 -4.24 10.55 3.45
C LEU A 83 -5.51 10.42 4.29
N ARG A 84 -6.59 11.03 3.84
CA ARG A 84 -7.94 10.78 4.39
C ARG A 84 -8.51 9.58 3.69
N CYS A 85 -9.11 8.66 4.45
CA CYS A 85 -9.69 7.46 3.90
C CYS A 85 -10.92 7.02 4.66
N SER A 86 -11.75 6.23 3.98
CA SER A 86 -12.80 5.41 4.60
C SER A 86 -12.39 3.94 4.51
N LEU A 87 -12.54 3.23 5.62
CA LEU A 87 -12.34 1.79 5.67
C LEU A 87 -13.71 1.13 5.78
N GLN A 88 -13.87 0.04 5.06
CA GLN A 88 -14.96 -0.90 5.21
C GLN A 88 -14.32 -2.23 5.59
N GLY A 89 -14.46 -2.63 6.85
CA GLY A 89 -13.66 -3.69 7.43
C GLY A 89 -12.18 -3.32 7.49
N ASP A 90 -11.31 -4.11 6.85
CA ASP A 90 -9.87 -3.84 6.73
C ASP A 90 -9.47 -3.15 5.42
N VAL A 91 -10.41 -2.96 4.48
CA VAL A 91 -10.14 -2.44 3.14
C VAL A 91 -10.39 -0.94 3.05
N LEU A 92 -9.48 -0.21 2.40
CA LEU A 92 -9.66 1.19 2.03
C LEU A 92 -10.64 1.32 0.86
N ALA A 93 -11.86 1.79 1.15
CA ALA A 93 -12.92 1.98 0.16
C ALA A 93 -12.73 3.30 -0.61
N GLU A 94 -12.51 4.39 0.11
CA GLU A 94 -12.21 5.70 -0.47
C GLU A 94 -10.94 6.28 0.11
N ALA A 95 -10.29 7.14 -0.68
CA ALA A 95 -9.08 7.84 -0.30
C ALA A 95 -9.01 9.21 -0.96
N GLU A 96 -8.47 10.18 -0.23
CA GLU A 96 -8.13 11.52 -0.67
C GLU A 96 -6.76 11.86 -0.11
N ALA A 97 -5.86 12.43 -0.92
CA ALA A 97 -4.51 12.77 -0.50
C ALA A 97 -4.20 14.24 -0.77
N TRP A 98 -3.48 14.87 0.14
CA TRP A 98 -2.96 16.22 -0.04
C TRP A 98 -1.71 16.43 0.81
N ILE A 99 -0.94 17.47 0.49
CA ILE A 99 0.22 17.88 1.28
C ILE A 99 -0.14 19.14 2.05
N VAL A 100 0.10 19.12 3.36
CA VAL A 100 -0.07 20.26 4.25
C VAL A 100 0.90 21.36 3.82
N ASP A 101 0.42 22.60 3.77
CA ASP A 101 1.17 23.81 3.40
C ASP A 101 1.66 23.87 1.94
N ASN A 102 0.92 23.29 0.99
CA ASN A 102 1.22 23.43 -0.45
C ASN A 102 1.18 24.91 -0.95
N ASP A 103 0.53 25.81 -0.21
CA ASP A 103 0.35 27.24 -0.54
C ASP A 103 1.41 28.17 0.05
N HIS A 104 2.27 27.67 0.94
CA HIS A 104 3.37 28.46 1.43
C HIS A 104 4.54 28.28 0.48
N GLU A 105 4.64 29.18 -0.51
CA GLU A 105 5.92 29.46 -1.15
C GLU A 105 6.94 29.64 -0.03
N SER A 106 7.79 28.62 0.14
CA SER A 106 8.86 28.64 1.09
C SER A 106 9.77 29.79 0.71
N ARG A 107 9.55 30.95 1.34
CA ARG A 107 10.41 32.13 1.25
C ARG A 107 11.82 31.82 1.75
N TYR A 108 12.00 30.66 2.40
CA TYR A 108 13.28 29.99 2.54
C TYR A 108 13.64 29.31 1.22
N LYS A 109 14.43 30.03 0.40
CA LYS A 109 15.31 29.37 -0.57
C LYS A 109 16.27 28.50 0.23
N ALA A 110 15.93 27.23 0.39
CA ALA A 110 16.91 26.25 0.86
C ALA A 110 18.16 26.42 -0.03
N PRO A 111 19.37 26.47 0.55
CA PRO A 111 20.59 26.59 -0.24
C PRO A 111 20.58 25.53 -1.36
N PRO A 112 21.23 25.79 -2.50
CA PRO A 112 21.26 24.87 -3.64
C PRO A 112 22.12 23.66 -3.29
N GLU A 113 21.72 22.86 -2.33
CA GLU A 113 22.44 21.66 -1.92
C GLU A 113 21.97 20.51 -2.81
N ARG A 114 22.61 20.43 -3.98
CA ARG A 114 22.72 19.16 -4.70
C ARG A 114 24.18 18.72 -4.69
N THR A 115 24.70 18.46 -3.50
CA THR A 115 25.77 17.47 -3.39
C THR A 115 25.12 16.10 -3.58
N GLU A 116 25.63 15.29 -4.51
CA GLU A 116 25.13 13.92 -4.77
C GLU A 116 24.99 13.08 -3.50
N LEU A 117 25.84 13.34 -2.51
CA LEU A 117 25.81 12.72 -1.19
C LEU A 117 24.51 12.99 -0.42
N VAL A 118 23.97 14.22 -0.47
CA VAL A 118 22.71 14.58 0.20
C VAL A 118 21.54 13.87 -0.48
N VAL A 119 21.55 13.78 -1.81
CA VAL A 119 20.52 13.08 -2.57
C VAL A 119 20.58 11.57 -2.29
N ALA A 120 21.78 10.99 -2.24
CA ALA A 120 21.99 9.59 -1.88
C ALA A 120 21.55 9.30 -0.44
N ALA A 121 21.80 10.22 0.50
CA ALA A 121 21.33 10.14 1.88
C ALA A 121 19.79 10.13 1.95
N ARG A 122 19.10 11.00 1.18
CA ARG A 122 17.62 10.97 1.10
C ARG A 122 17.09 9.65 0.55
N GLN A 123 17.76 9.07 -0.46
CA GLN A 123 17.37 7.73 -0.94
C GLN A 123 17.52 6.67 0.16
N CYS A 124 18.51 6.80 1.04
CA CYS A 124 18.65 5.93 2.20
C CYS A 124 17.51 6.12 3.21
N ASP A 125 17.01 7.35 3.45
CA ASP A 125 15.85 7.59 4.33
C ASP A 125 14.59 6.86 3.83
N HIS A 126 14.26 7.00 2.55
CA HIS A 126 13.11 6.28 1.96
C HIS A 126 13.28 4.75 2.01
N VAL A 127 14.50 4.24 1.85
CA VAL A 127 14.81 2.82 2.02
C VAL A 127 14.61 2.39 3.48
N VAL A 128 15.01 3.21 4.45
CA VAL A 128 14.75 2.96 5.87
C VAL A 128 13.25 2.86 6.14
N ASP A 129 12.46 3.82 5.66
CA ASP A 129 11.02 3.85 5.91
C ASP A 129 10.31 2.57 5.45
N LEU A 130 10.58 2.13 4.22
CA LEU A 130 9.99 0.89 3.69
C LEU A 130 10.51 -0.37 4.43
N LEU A 131 11.80 -0.41 4.78
CA LEU A 131 12.37 -1.55 5.49
C LEU A 131 11.89 -1.66 6.94
N GLU A 132 11.67 -0.56 7.63
CA GLU A 132 11.08 -0.57 8.97
C GLU A 132 9.62 -1.02 8.93
N LEU A 133 8.81 -0.50 7.98
CA LEU A 133 7.41 -0.91 7.82
C LEU A 133 7.26 -2.39 7.41
N SER A 134 8.19 -2.92 6.61
CA SER A 134 8.17 -4.32 6.20
C SER A 134 8.73 -5.29 7.25
N GLY A 135 9.21 -4.79 8.39
CA GLY A 135 9.75 -5.62 9.48
C GLY A 135 11.19 -6.10 9.24
N TRP A 136 12.02 -5.31 8.55
CA TRP A 136 13.42 -5.61 8.22
C TRP A 136 14.42 -4.66 8.93
N PRO A 137 14.43 -4.59 10.28
CA PRO A 137 15.16 -3.57 11.03
C PRO A 137 16.69 -3.66 10.85
N ARG A 138 17.24 -4.85 10.63
CA ARG A 138 18.68 -5.01 10.35
C ARG A 138 19.08 -4.36 9.03
N ALA A 139 18.27 -4.50 7.98
CA ALA A 139 18.53 -3.90 6.69
C ALA A 139 18.31 -2.37 6.74
N ALA A 140 17.29 -1.92 7.47
CA ALA A 140 17.06 -0.51 7.76
C ALA A 140 18.26 0.12 8.51
N ALA A 141 18.82 -0.56 9.51
CA ALA A 141 20.00 -0.07 10.22
C ALA A 141 21.23 0.12 9.30
N ILE A 142 21.42 -0.76 8.31
CA ILE A 142 22.50 -0.62 7.31
C ILE A 142 22.27 0.63 6.45
N ALA A 143 21.04 0.83 5.96
CA ALA A 143 20.68 2.02 5.18
C ALA A 143 20.86 3.31 6.00
N ARG A 144 20.46 3.31 7.27
CA ARG A 144 20.65 4.42 8.21
C ARG A 144 22.13 4.73 8.45
N GLN A 145 22.96 3.70 8.65
CA GLN A 145 24.40 3.88 8.80
C GLN A 145 25.03 4.48 7.53
N ALA A 146 24.63 4.03 6.35
CA ALA A 146 25.10 4.62 5.10
C ALA A 146 24.69 6.10 4.99
N ARG A 147 23.43 6.44 5.29
CA ARG A 147 22.95 7.83 5.34
C ARG A 147 23.80 8.70 6.26
N ASP A 148 24.04 8.24 7.49
CA ASP A 148 24.76 9.03 8.50
C ASP A 148 26.20 9.33 8.06
N LEU A 149 26.86 8.37 7.40
CA LEU A 149 28.19 8.57 6.81
C LEU A 149 28.18 9.61 5.68
N LEU A 150 27.14 9.59 4.84
CA LEU A 150 26.97 10.51 3.70
C LEU A 150 26.67 11.94 4.16
N LEU A 151 25.83 12.12 5.20
CA LEU A 151 25.52 13.44 5.75
C LEU A 151 26.65 14.02 6.59
N GLY A 152 27.44 13.16 7.25
CA GLY A 152 28.59 13.58 8.03
C GLY A 152 29.86 13.84 7.21
N ASP A 153 29.82 13.65 5.88
CA ASP A 153 30.96 13.69 4.95
C ASP A 153 32.22 12.98 5.51
N SER A 154 31.99 11.81 6.11
CA SER A 154 32.96 11.18 7.00
C SER A 154 33.68 9.99 6.36
N ASP A 155 32.96 9.18 5.56
CA ASP A 155 33.54 8.03 4.85
C ASP A 155 32.61 7.55 3.71
N VAL A 156 32.77 8.15 2.51
CA VAL A 156 31.95 7.84 1.33
C VAL A 156 32.22 6.43 0.80
N ASP A 157 33.47 5.94 0.89
CA ASP A 157 33.81 4.59 0.45
C ASP A 157 33.13 3.54 1.33
N ARG A 158 33.11 3.75 2.65
CA ARG A 158 32.37 2.87 3.55
C ARG A 158 30.87 2.90 3.30
N ALA A 159 30.28 4.07 3.05
CA ALA A 159 28.88 4.17 2.66
C ALA A 159 28.58 3.37 1.39
N ARG A 160 29.48 3.41 0.39
CA ARG A 160 29.37 2.64 -0.85
C ARG A 160 29.39 1.13 -0.59
N GLU A 161 30.30 0.64 0.25
CA GLU A 161 30.36 -0.77 0.64
C GLU A 161 29.07 -1.25 1.33
N LEU A 162 28.53 -0.44 2.25
CA LEU A 162 27.28 -0.74 2.93
C LEU A 162 26.11 -0.85 1.95
N LEU A 163 25.99 0.08 1.00
CA LEU A 163 24.93 0.06 -0.01
C LEU A 163 25.09 -1.10 -1.00
N ASP A 164 26.31 -1.43 -1.41
CA ASP A 164 26.58 -2.61 -2.25
C ASP A 164 26.20 -3.91 -1.52
N GLY A 165 26.51 -3.99 -0.22
CA GLY A 165 26.12 -5.11 0.64
C GLY A 165 24.61 -5.21 0.83
N LEU A 166 23.95 -4.09 1.09
CA LEU A 166 22.50 -3.99 1.23
C LEU A 166 21.79 -4.43 -0.05
N HIS A 167 22.19 -3.89 -1.21
CA HIS A 167 21.59 -4.26 -2.49
C HIS A 167 21.67 -5.77 -2.77
N LYS A 168 22.84 -6.38 -2.50
CA LYS A 168 23.02 -7.84 -2.62
C LYS A 168 22.14 -8.62 -1.64
N MET A 169 22.00 -8.13 -0.41
CA MET A 169 21.18 -8.76 0.63
C MET A 169 19.71 -8.75 0.24
N LEU A 170 19.18 -7.59 -0.16
CA LEU A 170 17.79 -7.42 -0.59
C LEU A 170 17.51 -8.27 -1.83
N GLY A 171 18.37 -8.20 -2.84
CA GLY A 171 18.23 -8.95 -4.10
C GLY A 171 18.23 -10.48 -3.94
N LYS A 172 18.82 -11.00 -2.86
CA LYS A 172 18.84 -12.44 -2.54
C LYS A 172 17.67 -12.88 -1.66
N SER A 173 16.91 -11.95 -1.10
CA SER A 173 15.85 -12.25 -0.14
C SER A 173 14.56 -12.65 -0.84
N ARG A 174 14.27 -13.96 -0.87
CA ARG A 174 13.00 -14.47 -1.40
C ARG A 174 11.81 -14.05 -0.55
N LEU A 175 11.96 -14.03 0.77
CA LEU A 175 10.89 -13.62 1.68
C LEU A 175 10.51 -12.16 1.45
N LEU A 176 11.49 -11.25 1.40
CA LEU A 176 11.22 -9.85 1.11
C LEU A 176 10.59 -9.67 -0.27
N ARG A 177 11.11 -10.38 -1.29
CA ARG A 177 10.51 -10.36 -2.63
C ARG A 177 9.04 -10.75 -2.56
N TRP A 178 8.71 -11.84 -1.88
CA TRP A 178 7.33 -12.32 -1.75
C TRP A 178 6.44 -11.36 -0.97
N SER A 179 6.94 -10.76 0.11
CA SER A 179 6.16 -9.84 0.95
C SER A 179 5.80 -8.52 0.25
N LEU A 180 6.63 -8.07 -0.68
CA LEU A 180 6.46 -6.78 -1.37
C LEU A 180 6.03 -6.93 -2.84
N ARG A 181 5.82 -8.18 -3.29
CA ARG A 181 5.46 -8.49 -4.66
C ARG A 181 4.03 -8.07 -4.98
N ASP A 182 3.84 -7.57 -6.20
CA ASP A 182 2.53 -7.19 -6.76
C ASP A 182 1.78 -6.13 -5.91
N LEU A 183 2.49 -5.44 -5.02
CA LEU A 183 1.97 -4.32 -4.24
C LEU A 183 2.10 -3.01 -5.03
N ALA A 184 0.95 -2.51 -5.51
CA ALA A 184 0.82 -1.33 -6.38
C ALA A 184 1.81 -1.35 -7.56
N PRO A 185 1.66 -2.30 -8.51
CA PRO A 185 2.48 -2.36 -9.70
C PRO A 185 2.21 -1.15 -10.61
N LEU A 186 3.27 -0.47 -11.02
CA LEU A 186 3.21 0.65 -11.95
C LEU A 186 3.84 0.24 -13.28
N THR A 187 3.03 0.24 -14.34
CA THR A 187 3.49 0.00 -15.71
C THR A 187 4.01 1.27 -16.34
N SER A 188 4.86 1.16 -17.37
CA SER A 188 5.33 2.32 -18.15
C SER A 188 4.16 3.17 -18.66
N GLU A 189 3.09 2.53 -19.15
CA GLU A 189 1.89 3.24 -19.61
C GLU A 189 1.22 4.05 -18.49
N SER A 190 1.11 3.48 -17.28
CA SER A 190 0.55 4.21 -16.14
C SER A 190 1.44 5.38 -15.71
N LEU A 191 2.76 5.20 -15.74
CA LEU A 191 3.70 6.25 -15.40
C LEU A 191 3.63 7.39 -16.43
N ASP A 192 3.59 7.08 -17.72
CA ASP A 192 3.46 8.08 -18.78
C ASP A 192 2.14 8.84 -18.69
N ARG A 193 1.03 8.13 -18.45
CA ARG A 193 -0.31 8.73 -18.29
C ARG A 193 -0.38 9.72 -17.12
N HIS A 194 0.35 9.44 -16.06
CA HIS A 194 0.37 10.27 -14.85
C HIS A 194 1.61 11.16 -14.75
N GLU A 195 2.43 11.22 -15.80
CA GLU A 195 3.68 11.98 -15.86
C GLU A 195 4.62 11.71 -14.66
N LEU A 196 4.66 10.45 -14.23
CA LEU A 196 5.48 9.98 -13.12
C LEU A 196 6.85 9.49 -13.62
N PRO A 197 7.92 9.58 -12.79
CA PRO A 197 9.23 9.10 -13.18
C PRO A 197 9.26 7.61 -13.51
N ALA A 198 9.94 7.24 -14.59
CA ALA A 198 10.11 5.85 -15.05
C ALA A 198 10.68 4.93 -13.96
N ALA A 199 11.39 5.49 -13.00
CA ALA A 199 12.06 4.75 -11.95
C ALA A 199 11.14 4.38 -10.76
N LEU A 200 9.84 4.74 -10.84
CA LEU A 200 8.77 4.15 -10.03
C LEU A 200 8.18 2.86 -10.63
N ALA A 201 8.65 2.40 -11.78
CA ALA A 201 8.14 1.21 -12.45
C ALA A 201 8.28 -0.07 -11.62
N GLY A 202 7.37 -1.00 -11.85
CA GLY A 202 7.30 -2.28 -11.15
C GLY A 202 6.48 -2.18 -9.86
N ASP A 203 6.61 -3.21 -9.03
CA ASP A 203 5.94 -3.27 -7.72
C ASP A 203 6.78 -2.61 -6.61
N THR A 204 6.28 -2.67 -5.37
CA THR A 204 6.97 -2.09 -4.20
C THR A 204 8.38 -2.64 -4.00
N TYR A 205 8.64 -3.92 -4.32
CA TYR A 205 9.98 -4.50 -4.24
C TYR A 205 10.90 -3.93 -5.32
N ASP A 206 10.41 -3.82 -6.55
CA ASP A 206 11.19 -3.28 -7.67
C ASP A 206 11.59 -1.83 -7.40
N ARG A 207 10.67 -1.02 -6.84
CA ARG A 207 10.95 0.35 -6.40
C ARG A 207 12.01 0.41 -5.30
N LEU A 208 11.96 -0.49 -4.31
CA LEU A 208 12.98 -0.60 -3.26
C LEU A 208 14.38 -0.86 -3.86
N LEU A 209 14.51 -1.86 -4.74
CA LEU A 209 15.79 -2.20 -5.36
C LEU A 209 16.30 -1.06 -6.25
N THR A 210 15.41 -0.45 -7.02
CA THR A 210 15.72 0.70 -7.87
C THR A 210 16.30 1.83 -7.03
N ARG A 211 15.67 2.16 -5.89
CA ARG A 211 16.11 3.21 -4.97
C ARG A 211 17.51 2.99 -4.40
N VAL A 212 17.80 1.77 -3.94
CA VAL A 212 19.16 1.41 -3.50
C VAL A 212 20.15 1.47 -4.67
N GLY A 213 19.73 1.05 -5.86
CA GLY A 213 20.52 1.15 -7.09
C GLY A 213 20.96 2.59 -7.37
N LEU A 214 20.06 3.56 -7.23
CA LEU A 214 20.34 4.97 -7.50
C LEU A 214 21.28 5.59 -6.47
N ALA A 215 21.06 5.30 -5.18
CA ALA A 215 21.98 5.71 -4.14
C ALA A 215 23.40 5.25 -4.47
N ARG A 216 23.56 4.01 -4.97
CA ARG A 216 24.86 3.47 -5.39
C ARG A 216 25.42 4.17 -6.62
N THR A 217 24.60 4.52 -7.61
CA THR A 217 25.06 5.21 -8.83
C THR A 217 25.50 6.64 -8.53
N LEU A 218 24.78 7.35 -7.67
CA LEU A 218 25.13 8.70 -7.21
C LEU A 218 26.50 8.76 -6.51
N LEU A 219 26.94 7.66 -5.87
CA LEU A 219 28.28 7.60 -5.24
C LEU A 219 29.41 7.20 -6.21
N ARG A 220 29.09 6.96 -7.49
CA ARG A 220 30.05 6.51 -8.51
C ARG A 220 30.21 7.55 -9.62
N GLU A 221 29.12 8.19 -10.00
CA GLU A 221 29.05 9.09 -11.15
C GLU A 221 28.30 10.35 -10.77
N PRO A 222 28.78 11.53 -11.22
CA PRO A 222 28.04 12.76 -11.08
C PRO A 222 26.84 12.75 -12.02
N LEU A 223 25.70 12.27 -11.51
CA LEU A 223 24.44 12.24 -12.23
C LEU A 223 23.63 13.50 -11.98
N ASN A 224 22.86 13.90 -12.99
CA ASN A 224 21.76 14.83 -12.81
C ASN A 224 20.76 14.24 -11.80
N SER A 225 20.72 14.81 -10.59
CA SER A 225 19.88 14.33 -9.48
C SER A 225 18.36 14.46 -9.73
N SER A 226 17.97 14.96 -10.90
CA SER A 226 16.58 15.17 -11.35
C SER A 226 15.78 13.90 -11.61
N LEU A 227 16.41 12.71 -11.60
CA LEU A 227 15.77 11.44 -11.95
C LEU A 227 14.60 11.05 -11.01
N PHE A 228 14.49 11.68 -9.84
CA PHE A 228 13.49 11.40 -8.81
C PHE A 228 12.93 12.66 -8.15
N GLU A 229 13.03 13.81 -8.81
CA GLU A 229 12.21 14.95 -8.38
C GLU A 229 10.76 14.61 -8.69
N LEU A 230 10.13 14.00 -7.69
CA LEU A 230 8.72 13.72 -7.70
C LEU A 230 8.04 15.05 -7.47
N ASP A 231 7.24 15.45 -8.45
CA ASP A 231 6.26 16.47 -8.22
C ASP A 231 5.25 15.91 -7.22
N SER A 232 5.42 16.38 -5.98
CA SER A 232 4.63 16.00 -4.82
C SER A 232 3.12 16.18 -5.08
N THR A 233 2.74 17.11 -5.96
CA THR A 233 1.34 17.32 -6.37
C THR A 233 0.81 16.21 -7.28
N LYS A 234 1.57 15.82 -8.31
CA LYS A 234 1.19 14.70 -9.21
C LYS A 234 1.05 13.39 -8.45
N ILE A 235 1.90 13.18 -7.45
CA ILE A 235 1.83 11.97 -6.64
C ILE A 235 0.60 11.95 -5.72
N SER A 236 0.19 13.09 -5.16
CA SER A 236 -1.05 13.16 -4.38
C SER A 236 -2.28 12.86 -5.23
N ASP A 237 -2.29 13.22 -6.51
CA ASP A 237 -3.40 12.94 -7.42
C ASP A 237 -3.55 11.44 -7.73
N VAL A 238 -2.43 10.72 -7.82
CA VAL A 238 -2.41 9.29 -8.15
C VAL A 238 -2.59 8.42 -6.92
N LEU A 239 -2.18 8.90 -5.74
CA LEU A 239 -2.15 8.12 -4.51
C LEU A 239 -3.51 7.48 -4.13
N PRO A 240 -4.66 8.19 -4.19
CA PRO A 240 -5.97 7.61 -3.94
C PRO A 240 -6.26 6.34 -4.75
N ALA A 241 -5.89 6.32 -6.03
CA ALA A 241 -6.12 5.18 -6.90
C ALA A 241 -5.19 4.00 -6.56
N LEU A 242 -3.97 4.28 -6.07
CA LEU A 242 -3.01 3.23 -5.70
C LEU A 242 -3.33 2.53 -4.39
N VAL A 243 -3.97 3.23 -3.45
CA VAL A 243 -4.26 2.69 -2.11
C VAL A 243 -5.67 2.14 -1.96
N ARG A 244 -6.58 2.47 -2.88
CA ARG A 244 -7.94 1.93 -2.89
C ARG A 244 -7.91 0.40 -3.03
N GLY A 245 -8.70 -0.29 -2.21
CA GLY A 245 -8.77 -1.75 -2.19
C GLY A 245 -7.64 -2.42 -1.41
N LEU A 246 -6.71 -1.65 -0.83
CA LEU A 246 -5.66 -2.18 0.03
C LEU A 246 -6.08 -2.10 1.49
N ASP A 247 -5.46 -2.94 2.32
CA ASP A 247 -5.47 -2.74 3.75
C ASP A 247 -4.54 -1.60 4.17
N MET A 248 -4.74 -1.11 5.40
CA MET A 248 -3.98 -0.01 5.98
C MET A 248 -2.46 -0.23 6.00
N ALA A 249 -2.00 -1.44 6.33
CA ALA A 249 -0.57 -1.73 6.41
C ALA A 249 0.05 -1.77 5.00
N THR A 250 -0.65 -2.38 4.04
CA THR A 250 -0.22 -2.42 2.65
C THR A 250 -0.21 -1.02 2.03
N ALA A 251 -1.20 -0.18 2.31
CA ALA A 251 -1.20 1.22 1.86
C ALA A 251 0.02 1.99 2.36
N ARG A 252 0.43 1.80 3.63
CA ARG A 252 1.65 2.42 4.18
C ARG A 252 2.91 1.94 3.47
N LEU A 253 3.02 0.65 3.15
CA LEU A 253 4.14 0.12 2.36
C LEU A 253 4.19 0.75 0.97
N VAL A 254 3.04 0.87 0.30
CA VAL A 254 2.93 1.52 -1.02
C VAL A 254 3.38 2.97 -0.94
N VAL A 255 2.85 3.76 0.00
CA VAL A 255 3.23 5.18 0.21
C VAL A 255 4.74 5.31 0.44
N ALA A 256 5.31 4.52 1.35
CA ALA A 256 6.75 4.56 1.63
C ALA A 256 7.60 4.20 0.40
N SER A 257 7.12 3.28 -0.44
CA SER A 257 7.83 2.87 -1.66
C SER A 257 7.92 3.95 -2.73
N LEU A 258 6.98 4.90 -2.74
CA LEU A 258 6.97 6.02 -3.68
C LEU A 258 8.10 7.02 -3.37
N GLY A 259 8.54 7.11 -2.11
CA GLY A 259 9.63 8.00 -1.68
C GLY A 259 9.32 9.46 -1.96
N ILE A 260 8.15 9.88 -1.49
CA ILE A 260 7.61 11.23 -1.62
C ILE A 260 8.47 12.18 -0.79
N ASP A 261 8.99 13.23 -1.43
CA ASP A 261 9.67 14.33 -0.77
C ASP A 261 8.77 15.56 -0.79
N THR A 262 8.25 15.91 0.38
CA THR A 262 7.33 17.03 0.59
C THR A 262 8.03 18.32 0.98
N ALA A 263 9.35 18.28 1.21
CA ALA A 263 10.11 19.48 1.58
C ALA A 263 10.26 20.48 0.41
N ARG A 264 9.74 20.14 -0.78
CA ARG A 264 9.74 20.97 -1.98
C ARG A 264 8.45 20.76 -2.79
N ALA A 265 7.42 21.56 -2.52
CA ALA A 265 6.42 21.86 -3.54
C ALA A 265 6.98 22.97 -4.46
N ASN A 266 6.71 22.84 -5.75
CA ASN A 266 7.54 23.25 -6.88
C ASN A 266 7.49 24.76 -7.22
N GLU A 267 8.61 25.31 -7.72
CA GLU A 267 8.65 26.58 -8.49
C GLU A 267 8.13 26.30 -9.91
N SER A 268 6.94 26.80 -10.25
CA SER A 268 6.58 27.02 -11.66
C SER A 268 5.56 28.14 -11.78
N ILE A 269 6.03 29.36 -12.00
CA ILE A 269 5.20 30.45 -12.55
C ILE A 269 5.75 30.79 -13.95
N PRO A 270 4.93 30.69 -15.02
CA PRO A 270 5.26 31.31 -16.29
C PRO A 270 5.05 32.82 -16.18
N HIS A 271 6.10 33.60 -16.38
CA HIS A 271 6.02 35.06 -16.40
C HIS A 271 5.12 35.54 -17.55
N GLY A 272 4.08 36.30 -17.21
CA GLY A 272 3.40 37.23 -18.11
C GLY A 272 3.93 38.65 -17.94
#